data_AF-B4NT40-F1
#
_entry.id   AF-B4NT40-F1
#
_cell.length_a   1.000
_cell.length_b   1.000
_cell.length_c   1.000
_cell.angle_alpha   90.00
_cell.angle_beta   90.00
_cell.angle_gamma   90.00
#
_symmetry.space_group_name_H-M   'P 1'
#
loop_
_entity.id
_entity.type
_entity.pdbx_description
1 polymer ?
#
loop_
_entity_poly.entity_id
_entity_poly.type
_entity_poly.pdbx_seq_one_letter_code
_entity_poly.pdbx_strand_id
1 'polypeptide(L)'
;MRALSAEMVKLAAQDLRIERLDVQQDLAQEMFKDSKYKSEQLPSIAQQTNGRVTLYRLGDHIDISRGPMVASTSFLGKCVISAAHKVAEEGPSGAFYRIQGVALPSGFQLNHVAFGVLEERSKKPSPARLPNEPFEEQQQLQLS
;
A
#
# COMPACT_ATOMS: atom_id res chain seq x y z
N MET A 1 10.61 6.17 -13.63
CA MET A 1 9.84 5.05 -13.04
C MET A 1 10.41 3.66 -13.33
N ARG A 2 11.16 3.42 -14.42
CA ARG A 2 11.74 2.10 -14.74
C ARG A 2 12.60 1.49 -13.63
N ALA A 3 13.40 2.30 -12.95
CA ALA A 3 14.23 1.83 -11.83
C ALA A 3 13.37 1.26 -10.68
N LEU A 4 12.31 1.96 -10.27
CA LEU A 4 11.37 1.47 -9.26
C LEU A 4 10.68 0.18 -9.71
N SER A 5 10.24 0.09 -10.96
CA SER A 5 9.67 -1.14 -11.50
C SER A 5 10.66 -2.31 -11.48
N ALA A 6 11.95 -2.07 -11.75
CA ALA A 6 12.98 -3.09 -11.67
C ALA A 6 13.19 -3.59 -10.24
N GLU A 7 13.16 -2.70 -9.24
CA GLU A 7 13.22 -3.10 -7.83
C GLU A 7 12.00 -3.95 -7.42
N MET A 8 10.80 -3.65 -7.94
CA MET A 8 9.62 -4.48 -7.69
C MET A 8 9.78 -5.90 -8.25
N VAL A 9 10.39 -6.04 -9.44
CA VAL A 9 10.68 -7.37 -10.02
C VAL A 9 11.71 -8.13 -9.18
N LYS A 10 12.74 -7.44 -8.69
CA LYS A 10 13.71 -8.05 -7.76
C LYS A 10 13.05 -8.52 -6.47
N LEU A 11 12.16 -7.71 -5.89
CA LEU A 11 11.40 -8.06 -4.69
C LEU A 11 10.53 -9.29 -4.91
N ALA A 12 9.85 -9.39 -6.06
CA ALA A 12 9.05 -10.56 -6.42
C ALA A 12 9.91 -11.84 -6.48
N ALA A 13 11.11 -11.75 -7.04
CA ALA A 13 12.02 -12.88 -7.20
C ALA A 13 12.63 -13.39 -5.88
N GLN A 14 12.60 -12.59 -4.81
CA GLN A 14 13.12 -12.99 -3.50
C GLN A 14 12.19 -13.94 -2.74
N ASP A 15 10.91 -14.06 -3.13
CA ASP A 15 9.90 -14.90 -2.46
C ASP A 15 9.86 -14.73 -0.93
N LEU A 16 9.87 -13.46 -0.48
CA LEU A 16 9.79 -13.14 0.93
C LEU A 16 8.36 -13.36 1.44
N ARG A 17 8.23 -14.03 2.59
CA ARG A 17 6.94 -14.20 3.26
C ARG A 17 6.45 -12.88 3.85
N ILE A 18 5.14 -12.68 3.77
CA ILE A 18 4.45 -11.55 4.42
C ILE A 18 3.83 -12.08 5.71
N GLU A 19 4.39 -11.67 6.84
CA GLU A 19 3.99 -12.13 8.16
C GLU A 19 2.98 -11.19 8.80
N ARG A 20 1.84 -11.72 9.23
CA ARG A 20 0.83 -10.95 9.96
C ARG A 20 1.20 -10.87 11.44
N LEU A 21 1.21 -9.66 11.98
CA LEU A 21 1.40 -9.38 13.40
C LEU A 21 0.17 -8.65 13.91
N ASP A 22 -0.50 -9.19 14.92
CA ASP A 22 -1.56 -8.47 15.62
C ASP A 22 -0.99 -7.99 16.96
N VAL A 23 -0.83 -6.67 17.11
CA VAL A 23 -0.19 -6.04 18.27
C VAL A 23 -1.15 -5.13 19.02
N GLN A 24 -0.80 -4.73 20.23
CA GLN A 24 -1.53 -3.69 20.96
C GLN A 24 -1.20 -2.31 20.42
N GLN A 25 -2.12 -1.35 20.56
CA GLN A 25 -1.94 0.03 20.11
C GLN A 25 -0.63 0.65 20.63
N ASP A 26 -0.30 0.49 21.90
CA ASP A 26 0.88 1.10 22.52
C ASP A 26 2.19 0.63 21.86
N LEU A 27 2.30 -0.67 21.58
CA LEU A 27 3.45 -1.23 20.87
C LEU A 27 3.51 -0.71 19.42
N ALA A 28 2.37 -0.62 18.74
CA ALA A 28 2.33 -0.05 17.40
C ALA A 28 2.78 1.42 17.38
N GLN A 29 2.41 2.21 18.39
CA GLN A 29 2.87 3.60 18.54
C GLN A 29 4.39 3.68 18.71
N GLU A 30 4.97 2.77 19.48
CA GLU A 30 6.43 2.68 19.62
C GLU A 30 7.11 2.32 18.30
N MET A 31 6.56 1.34 17.57
CA MET A 31 7.10 0.89 16.27
C MET A 31 7.07 1.99 15.20
N PHE A 32 6.07 2.87 15.21
CA PHE A 32 5.89 3.93 14.22
C PHE A 32 6.20 5.33 14.73
N LYS A 33 6.89 5.47 15.87
CA LYS A 33 7.20 6.77 16.51
C LYS A 33 7.86 7.79 15.57
N ASP A 34 8.69 7.32 14.65
CA ASP A 34 9.41 8.16 13.69
C ASP A 34 8.59 8.47 12.42
N SER A 35 7.41 7.87 12.28
CA SER A 35 6.48 8.06 11.17
C SER A 35 5.24 8.82 11.63
N LYS A 36 5.29 10.16 11.48
CA LYS A 36 4.23 11.10 11.86
C LYS A 36 2.83 10.63 11.46
N TYR A 37 2.56 10.40 10.18
CA TYR A 37 1.21 10.06 9.71
C TYR A 37 0.74 8.68 10.17
N LYS A 38 1.65 7.69 10.23
CA LYS A 38 1.27 6.36 10.71
C LYS A 38 0.88 6.43 12.18
N SER A 39 1.67 7.14 12.99
CA SER A 39 1.36 7.39 14.40
C SER A 39 0.02 8.10 14.59
N GLU A 40 -0.28 9.12 13.79
CA GLU A 40 -1.56 9.84 13.83
C GLU A 40 -2.77 8.95 13.46
N GLN A 41 -2.57 7.96 12.59
CA GLN A 41 -3.64 7.04 12.16
C GLN A 41 -3.95 5.92 13.17
N LEU A 42 -2.96 5.48 13.96
CA LEU A 42 -3.08 4.32 14.87
C LEU A 42 -4.28 4.39 15.83
N PRO A 43 -4.58 5.51 16.51
CA PRO A 43 -5.73 5.58 17.42
C PRO A 43 -7.06 5.28 16.72
N SER A 44 -7.25 5.78 15.50
CA SER A 44 -8.48 5.54 14.73
C SER A 44 -8.65 4.06 14.35
N ILE A 45 -7.55 3.38 14.02
CA ILE A 45 -7.54 1.96 13.66
C ILE A 45 -7.83 1.10 14.90
N ALA A 46 -7.16 1.40 16.02
CA ALA A 46 -7.31 0.65 17.26
C ALA A 46 -8.72 0.75 17.84
N GLN A 47 -9.39 1.91 17.73
CA GLN A 47 -10.79 2.09 18.13
C GLN A 47 -11.74 1.13 17.40
N GLN A 48 -11.45 0.82 16.12
CA GLN A 48 -12.28 -0.08 15.31
C GLN A 48 -11.98 -1.57 15.55
N THR A 49 -10.88 -1.89 16.25
CA THR A 49 -10.33 -3.25 16.33
C THR A 49 -9.98 -3.65 17.78
N ASN A 50 -10.78 -3.18 18.73
CA ASN A 50 -10.69 -3.49 20.17
C ASN A 50 -9.27 -3.24 20.74
N GLY A 51 -8.66 -2.12 20.38
CA GLY A 51 -7.35 -1.70 20.89
C GLY A 51 -6.15 -2.40 20.22
N ARG A 52 -6.39 -3.24 19.20
CA ARG A 52 -5.34 -3.95 18.47
C ARG A 52 -5.02 -3.27 17.15
N VAL A 53 -3.87 -3.57 16.57
CA VAL A 53 -3.50 -3.07 15.23
C VAL A 53 -2.89 -4.23 14.46
N THR A 54 -3.42 -4.49 13.26
CA THR A 54 -2.86 -5.48 12.35
C THR A 54 -1.73 -4.85 11.54
N LEU A 55 -0.54 -5.41 11.68
CA LEU A 55 0.66 -5.05 10.95
C LEU A 55 1.09 -6.21 10.05
N TYR A 56 1.82 -5.88 9.00
CA TYR A 56 2.44 -6.86 8.12
C TYR A 56 3.94 -6.60 8.02
N ARG A 57 4.72 -7.64 8.27
CA ARG A 57 6.17 -7.63 8.12
C ARG A 57 6.56 -8.29 6.81
N LEU A 58 7.43 -7.63 6.07
CA LEU A 58 8.07 -8.12 4.86
C LEU A 58 9.57 -7.89 4.99
N GLY A 59 10.31 -8.94 5.36
CA GLY A 59 11.75 -8.82 5.62
C GLY A 59 12.05 -7.87 6.79
N ASP A 60 12.67 -6.74 6.47
CA ASP A 60 13.02 -5.66 7.39
C ASP A 60 11.97 -4.53 7.42
N HIS A 61 10.96 -4.57 6.55
CA HIS A 61 9.91 -3.57 6.48
C HIS A 61 8.66 -3.99 7.24
N ILE A 62 8.02 -3.04 7.94
CA ILE A 62 6.75 -3.24 8.66
C ILE A 62 5.80 -2.12 8.25
N ASP A 63 4.57 -2.50 7.90
CA ASP A 63 3.53 -1.55 7.54
C ASP A 63 2.16 -1.90 8.11
N ILE A 64 1.30 -0.88 8.21
CA ILE A 64 -0.09 -1.01 8.67
C ILE A 64 -0.98 -1.25 7.46
N SER A 65 -1.81 -2.30 7.49
CA SER A 65 -2.78 -2.55 6.41
C SER A 65 -4.05 -3.19 6.94
N ARG A 66 -5.16 -3.01 6.21
CA ARG A 66 -6.47 -3.61 6.50
C ARG A 66 -6.71 -4.82 5.61
N GLY A 67 -7.39 -5.82 6.16
CA GLY A 67 -7.73 -7.04 5.45
C GLY A 67 -6.54 -8.00 5.30
N PRO A 68 -6.76 -9.18 4.69
CA PRO A 68 -5.72 -10.17 4.45
C PRO A 68 -4.75 -9.71 3.35
N MET A 69 -3.49 -10.14 3.44
CA MET A 69 -2.49 -9.97 2.39
C MET A 69 -2.19 -11.31 1.69
N VAL A 70 -1.58 -11.23 0.50
CA VAL A 70 -0.99 -12.41 -0.15
C VAL A 70 0.12 -13.00 0.73
N ALA A 71 0.41 -14.29 0.59
CA ALA A 71 1.31 -15.00 1.50
C ALA A 71 2.80 -14.65 1.31
N SER A 72 3.23 -14.31 0.08
CA SER A 72 4.62 -13.95 -0.21
C SER A 72 4.74 -13.04 -1.43
N THR A 73 5.93 -12.48 -1.64
CA THR A 73 6.22 -11.60 -2.78
C THR A 73 6.22 -12.32 -4.12
N SER A 74 6.34 -13.67 -4.16
CA SER A 74 6.28 -14.42 -5.42
C SER A 74 4.89 -14.45 -6.05
N PHE A 75 3.84 -14.05 -5.32
CA PHE A 75 2.52 -13.81 -5.90
C PHE A 75 2.49 -12.57 -6.80
N LEU A 76 3.48 -11.68 -6.70
CA LEU A 76 3.63 -10.55 -7.59
C LEU A 76 4.17 -11.03 -8.95
N GLY A 77 3.32 -10.96 -9.97
CA GLY A 77 3.68 -11.21 -11.37
C GLY A 77 4.18 -9.96 -12.06
N LYS A 78 3.74 -9.76 -13.32
CA LYS A 78 4.12 -8.57 -14.10
C LYS A 78 3.68 -7.30 -13.37
N CYS A 79 4.63 -6.43 -13.03
CA CYS A 79 4.41 -5.20 -12.27
C CYS A 79 5.11 -4.01 -12.94
N VAL A 80 4.44 -2.86 -12.97
CA VAL A 80 4.98 -1.59 -13.44
C VAL A 80 4.54 -0.47 -12.50
N ILE A 81 5.50 0.32 -12.03
CA ILE A 81 5.22 1.65 -11.47
C ILE A 81 5.19 2.64 -12.64
N SER A 82 4.06 3.32 -12.82
CA SER A 82 3.75 4.06 -14.04
C SER A 82 3.83 5.58 -13.87
N ALA A 83 3.43 6.12 -12.72
CA ALA A 83 3.36 7.56 -12.51
C ALA A 83 3.61 7.98 -11.06
N ALA A 84 3.98 9.25 -10.90
CA ALA A 84 4.06 9.95 -9.63
C ALA A 84 3.27 11.25 -9.76
N HIS A 85 2.30 11.48 -8.89
CA HIS A 85 1.44 12.67 -8.92
C HIS A 85 1.60 13.45 -7.62
N LYS A 86 1.84 14.77 -7.72
CA LYS A 86 1.70 15.66 -6.56
C LYS A 86 0.20 15.77 -6.25
N VAL A 87 -0.22 15.38 -5.05
CA VAL A 87 -1.65 15.30 -4.68
C VAL A 87 -2.07 16.37 -3.67
N ALA A 88 -1.15 16.87 -2.85
CA ALA A 88 -1.41 17.96 -1.91
C ALA A 88 -0.11 18.65 -1.51
N GLU A 89 -0.21 19.92 -1.10
CA GLU A 89 0.89 20.64 -0.45
C GLU A 89 0.77 20.49 1.07
N GLU A 90 1.91 20.38 1.74
CA GLU A 90 1.98 20.32 3.18
C GLU A 90 2.89 21.45 3.67
N GLY A 91 2.27 22.58 4.00
CA GLY A 91 2.98 23.75 4.48
C GLY A 91 3.92 24.37 3.41
N PRO A 92 4.95 25.13 3.84
CA PRO A 92 5.78 25.93 2.94
C PRO A 92 6.74 25.12 2.06
N SER A 93 7.10 23.89 2.48
CA SER A 93 8.15 23.08 1.85
C SER A 93 7.80 21.59 1.68
N GLY A 94 6.68 21.12 2.22
CA GLY A 94 6.23 19.73 2.11
C GLY A 94 5.22 19.54 0.99
N ALA A 95 5.18 18.33 0.44
CA ALA A 95 4.13 17.93 -0.50
C ALA A 95 3.91 16.41 -0.46
N PHE A 96 2.67 16.01 -0.64
CA PHE A 96 2.31 14.61 -0.82
C PHE A 96 2.45 14.22 -2.28
N TYR A 97 3.16 13.10 -2.49
CA TYR A 97 3.26 12.46 -3.78
C TYR A 97 2.60 11.08 -3.73
N ARG A 98 1.80 10.79 -4.75
CA ARG A 98 1.20 9.49 -4.98
C ARG A 98 1.98 8.75 -6.04
N ILE A 99 2.60 7.64 -5.65
CA ILE A 99 3.23 6.69 -6.57
C ILE A 99 2.17 5.67 -7.00
N GLN A 100 1.98 5.51 -8.32
CA GLN A 100 0.97 4.62 -8.88
C GLN A 100 1.60 3.61 -9.84
N GLY A 101 0.98 2.44 -9.90
CA GLY A 101 1.38 1.35 -10.77
C GLY A 101 0.26 0.35 -10.96
N VAL A 102 0.55 -0.68 -11.74
CA VAL A 102 -0.33 -1.83 -11.98
C VAL A 102 0.48 -3.11 -11.91
N ALA A 103 -0.13 -4.16 -11.36
CA ALA A 103 0.46 -5.48 -11.31
C ALA A 103 -0.57 -6.57 -11.59
N LEU A 104 -0.08 -7.72 -12.06
CA LEU A 104 -0.85 -8.95 -12.20
C LEU A 104 -0.35 -9.99 -11.19
N PRO A 105 -1.21 -10.89 -10.70
CA PRO A 105 -0.76 -12.08 -9.99
C PRO A 105 0.18 -12.93 -10.84
N SER A 106 1.14 -13.63 -10.24
CA SER A 106 2.10 -14.47 -10.96
C SER A 106 1.46 -15.59 -11.79
N GLY A 107 0.30 -16.09 -11.36
CA GLY A 107 -0.49 -17.09 -12.10
C GLY A 107 -1.31 -16.51 -13.27
N PHE A 108 -1.37 -15.20 -13.45
CA PHE A 108 -2.19 -14.55 -14.48
C PHE A 108 -1.33 -14.06 -15.65
N GLN A 109 -1.49 -14.69 -16.81
CA GLN A 109 -0.76 -14.31 -18.01
C GLN A 109 -1.59 -13.40 -18.90
N LEU A 110 -1.02 -12.26 -19.29
CA LEU A 110 -1.62 -11.32 -20.22
C LEU A 110 -0.60 -10.93 -21.27
N ASN A 111 -1.02 -10.89 -22.54
CA ASN A 111 -0.13 -10.49 -23.62
C ASN A 111 0.34 -9.03 -23.47
N HIS A 112 1.41 -8.67 -24.17
CA HIS A 112 2.01 -7.35 -24.06
C HIS A 112 1.05 -6.21 -24.41
N VAL A 113 0.23 -6.37 -25.45
CA VAL A 113 -0.71 -5.34 -25.92
C VAL A 113 -1.78 -5.06 -24.87
N ALA A 114 -2.42 -6.12 -24.36
CA ALA A 114 -3.47 -6.00 -23.35
C ALA A 114 -2.92 -5.46 -22.02
N PHE A 115 -1.72 -5.88 -21.60
CA PHE A 115 -1.09 -5.27 -20.43
C PHE A 115 -0.76 -3.79 -20.65
N GLY A 116 -0.36 -3.41 -21.87
CA GLY A 116 -0.12 -2.01 -22.24
C GLY A 116 -1.35 -1.12 -22.01
N VAL A 117 -2.57 -1.63 -22.26
CA VAL A 117 -3.81 -0.90 -21.95
C VAL A 117 -3.94 -0.61 -20.46
N LEU A 118 -3.63 -1.59 -19.60
CA LEU A 118 -3.64 -1.43 -18.14
C LEU A 118 -2.58 -0.42 -17.69
N GLU A 119 -1.38 -0.49 -18.28
CA GLU A 119 -0.29 0.42 -17.99
C GLU A 119 -0.67 1.86 -18.35
N GLU A 120 -1.22 2.11 -19.53
CA GLU A 120 -1.69 3.46 -19.92
C GLU A 120 -2.79 3.97 -18.98
N ARG A 121 -3.72 3.11 -18.56
CA ARG A 121 -4.76 3.49 -17.59
C ARG A 121 -4.16 3.87 -16.23
N SER A 122 -3.11 3.18 -15.80
CA SER A 122 -2.46 3.39 -14.50
C SER A 122 -1.71 4.72 -14.38
N LYS A 123 -1.36 5.37 -15.51
CA LYS A 123 -0.72 6.70 -15.53
C LYS A 123 -1.67 7.84 -15.17
N LYS A 124 -2.99 7.60 -15.20
CA LYS A 124 -3.99 8.62 -14.86
C LYS A 124 -4.18 8.66 -13.34
N PRO A 125 -4.31 9.86 -12.75
CA PRO A 125 -4.45 9.99 -11.30
C PRO A 125 -5.69 9.26 -10.80
N SER A 126 -5.53 8.50 -9.71
CA SER A 126 -6.66 7.85 -9.01
C SER A 126 -7.23 8.80 -7.94
N PRO A 127 -8.56 8.83 -7.72
CA PRO A 127 -9.19 9.64 -6.66
C PRO A 127 -9.11 8.98 -5.26
N ALA A 128 -8.14 8.11 -5.00
CA ALA A 128 -7.98 7.49 -3.68
C ALA A 128 -7.66 8.52 -2.57
N ARG A 129 -7.90 8.13 -1.32
CA ARG A 129 -7.72 8.93 -0.10
C ARG A 129 -6.30 9.44 0.14
N LEU A 130 -6.18 10.55 0.84
CA LEU A 130 -4.90 11.12 1.25
C LEU A 130 -4.43 10.54 2.61
N PRO A 131 -3.12 10.57 2.91
CA PRO A 131 -2.60 10.02 4.17
C PRO A 131 -3.09 10.71 5.45
N ASN A 132 -3.51 11.97 5.35
CA ASN A 132 -4.03 12.76 6.47
C ASN A 132 -5.53 12.56 6.71
N GLU A 133 -6.22 11.79 5.86
CA GLU A 133 -7.62 11.47 6.06
C GLU A 133 -7.78 10.29 7.04
N PRO A 134 -8.75 10.33 7.96
CA PRO A 134 -8.97 9.25 8.91
C PRO A 134 -9.35 7.95 8.19
N PHE A 135 -9.04 6.83 8.85
CA PHE A 135 -9.44 5.50 8.38
C PHE A 135 -10.95 5.29 8.57
N GLU A 136 -11.79 5.86 7.72
CA GLU A 136 -13.21 5.52 7.66
C GLU A 136 -13.38 4.14 7.00
N GLU A 137 -14.34 3.35 7.49
CA GLU A 137 -14.90 2.25 6.71
C GLU A 137 -15.63 2.89 5.53
N GLN A 138 -15.27 2.50 4.31
CA GLN A 138 -16.26 2.60 3.24
C GLN A 138 -17.37 1.64 3.66
N GLN A 139 -18.41 2.18 4.29
CA GLN A 139 -19.68 1.51 4.47
C GLN A 139 -19.97 0.89 3.10
N GLN A 140 -19.93 -0.45 3.05
CA GLN A 140 -20.14 -1.20 1.83
C GLN A 140 -21.29 -0.54 1.08
N LEU A 141 -21.07 -0.24 -0.20
CA LEU A 141 -22.12 0.14 -1.13
C LEU A 141 -23.28 -0.84 -0.95
N GLN A 142 -24.26 -0.46 -0.11
CA GLN A 142 -25.64 -0.86 -0.24
C GLN A 142 -26.13 -0.18 -1.52
N LEU A 143 -25.69 -0.72 -2.66
CA LEU A 143 -26.44 -0.61 -3.89
C LEU A 143 -27.46 -1.75 -3.85
N SER A 144 -28.54 -1.47 -3.13
CA SER A 144 -29.88 -1.95 -3.49
C SER A 144 -30.25 -1.49 -4.90
#